data_AF-A0A3P8JCX4-F1
#
_entry.id   AF-A0A3P8JCX4-F1
#
_cell.length_a   1.000
_cell.length_b   1.000
_cell.length_c   1.000
_cell.angle_alpha   90.00
_cell.angle_beta   90.00
_cell.angle_gamma   90.00
#
_symmetry.space_group_name_H-M   'P 1'
#
loop_
_entity.id
_entity.type
_entity.pdbx_description
1 polymer ?
#
loop_
_entity_poly.entity_id
_entity_poly.type
_entity_poly.pdbx_seq_one_letter_code
_entity_poly.pdbx_strand_id
1 'polypeptide(L)'
;MSALPSSGNSLASSCCIWRAAAIPKRIAVPYRYLQDCAAEAGVATEFLYIEDIGLGEKGQFTDVQDQVIGNLFKLYPWEYMLREVFSTKLEDAGVRWLEPAWKSIISNKALLPLLWKMFPNHPNLLASWFSEDAHPEMEKYVIKPIFSREGANVSIVENGKVVGSGRRPVR
;
A
#
# COMPACT_ATOMS: atom_id res chain seq x y z
N MET A 1 24.42 43.82 -25.98
CA MET A 1 23.88 42.47 -26.25
C MET A 1 23.71 41.76 -24.93
N SER A 2 22.49 41.82 -24.40
CA SER A 2 22.06 41.21 -23.14
C SER A 2 21.70 39.74 -23.37
N ALA A 3 22.35 38.83 -22.67
CA ALA A 3 21.87 37.45 -22.52
C ALA A 3 21.10 37.36 -21.20
N LEU A 4 19.82 37.06 -21.29
CA LEU A 4 18.92 36.79 -20.16
C LEU A 4 19.33 35.48 -19.48
N PRO A 5 19.32 35.37 -18.13
CA PRO A 5 19.39 34.08 -17.47
C PRO A 5 18.03 33.37 -17.60
N SER A 6 18.07 32.16 -18.12
CA SER A 6 16.95 31.23 -18.18
C SER A 6 16.48 30.85 -16.78
N SER A 7 15.39 31.46 -16.32
CA SER A 7 14.63 30.98 -15.14
C SER A 7 13.79 29.78 -15.56
N GLY A 8 14.42 28.61 -15.64
CA GLY A 8 13.72 27.34 -15.66
C GLY A 8 13.26 27.02 -14.26
N ASN A 9 12.01 27.36 -13.93
CA ASN A 9 11.32 26.78 -12.77
C ASN A 9 11.11 25.29 -13.04
N SER A 10 12.15 24.49 -12.77
CA SER A 10 12.01 23.05 -12.60
C SER A 10 11.29 22.84 -11.29
N LEU A 11 9.97 22.70 -11.36
CA LEU A 11 9.20 22.00 -10.33
C LEU A 11 9.66 20.54 -10.36
N ALA A 12 10.82 20.27 -9.76
CA ALA A 12 11.29 18.93 -9.45
C ALA A 12 10.32 18.34 -8.43
N SER A 13 9.21 17.81 -8.95
CA SER A 13 8.31 16.94 -8.21
C SER A 13 9.03 15.61 -8.06
N SER A 14 9.99 15.57 -7.13
CA SER A 14 10.65 14.33 -6.73
C SER A 14 9.57 13.37 -6.23
N CYS A 15 9.40 12.26 -6.94
CA CYS A 15 8.54 11.17 -6.51
C CYS A 15 9.46 10.18 -5.79
N CYS A 16 9.49 10.24 -4.46
CA CYS A 16 10.32 9.35 -3.64
C CYS A 16 9.62 7.99 -3.55
N ILE A 17 10.24 6.93 -4.04
CA ILE A 17 9.70 5.58 -4.07
C ILE A 17 10.33 4.81 -2.88
N TRP A 18 9.56 4.04 -2.10
CA TRP A 18 9.96 3.55 -0.75
C TRP A 18 10.38 2.08 -0.64
N ARG A 19 11.19 1.78 0.40
CA ARG A 19 11.41 0.43 0.94
C ARG A 19 11.67 0.37 2.46
N ALA A 20 11.55 -0.79 3.14
CA ALA A 20 11.99 -1.03 4.53
C ALA A 20 13.29 -1.86 4.57
N ALA A 21 14.11 -1.81 5.62
CA ALA A 21 15.42 -2.49 5.77
C ALA A 21 15.53 -3.89 5.15
N ALA A 22 16.70 -4.20 4.58
CA ALA A 22 17.21 -5.51 4.10
C ALA A 22 16.41 -6.25 2.99
N ILE A 23 16.79 -6.14 1.69
CA ILE A 23 16.10 -6.79 0.54
C ILE A 23 16.53 -8.25 0.44
N PRO A 24 15.64 -9.24 0.62
CA PRO A 24 15.73 -10.47 -0.15
C PRO A 24 15.38 -10.15 -1.62
N LYS A 25 16.27 -10.47 -2.57
CA LYS A 25 16.32 -10.06 -4.02
C LYS A 25 14.99 -9.92 -4.80
N ARG A 26 13.88 -10.43 -4.28
CA ARG A 26 12.55 -10.54 -4.90
C ARG A 26 11.73 -9.24 -4.99
N ILE A 27 11.99 -8.22 -4.15
CA ILE A 27 11.19 -6.96 -4.11
C ILE A 27 11.88 -5.80 -4.86
N ALA A 28 13.11 -5.96 -5.33
CA ALA A 28 13.81 -4.91 -6.09
C ALA A 28 13.19 -4.65 -7.47
N VAL A 29 12.52 -5.65 -8.05
CA VAL A 29 12.06 -5.61 -9.45
C VAL A 29 10.87 -4.65 -9.66
N PRO A 30 9.78 -4.70 -8.87
CA PRO A 30 8.64 -3.79 -9.07
C PRO A 30 9.01 -2.31 -8.83
N TYR A 31 9.90 -2.07 -7.88
CA TYR A 31 10.41 -0.75 -7.57
C TYR A 31 11.15 -0.14 -8.77
N ARG A 32 12.09 -0.91 -9.33
CA ARG A 32 12.90 -0.44 -10.45
C ARG A 32 12.06 -0.17 -11.68
N TYR A 33 11.09 -1.04 -11.94
CA TYR A 33 10.15 -0.85 -13.04
C TYR A 33 9.39 0.49 -12.94
N LEU A 34 8.86 0.83 -11.76
CA LEU A 34 8.16 2.10 -11.58
C LEU A 34 9.09 3.32 -11.64
N GLN A 35 10.34 3.19 -11.18
CA GLN A 35 11.36 4.23 -11.38
C GLN A 35 11.66 4.44 -12.87
N ASP A 36 11.83 3.37 -13.63
CA ASP A 36 12.11 3.45 -15.06
C ASP A 36 10.93 4.12 -15.78
N CYS A 37 9.67 3.78 -15.45
CA CYS A 37 8.49 4.48 -15.96
C CYS A 37 8.45 5.97 -15.57
N ALA A 38 8.84 6.31 -14.34
CA ALA A 38 8.91 7.71 -13.90
C ALA A 38 10.00 8.48 -14.66
N ALA A 39 11.16 7.86 -14.89
CA ALA A 39 12.24 8.42 -15.68
C ALA A 39 11.83 8.63 -17.14
N GLU A 40 11.13 7.68 -17.76
CA GLU A 40 10.54 7.82 -19.09
C GLU A 40 9.52 8.98 -19.17
N ALA A 41 8.81 9.23 -18.08
CA ALA A 41 7.89 10.37 -17.94
C ALA A 41 8.60 11.70 -17.58
N GLY A 42 9.93 11.72 -17.45
CA GLY A 42 10.71 12.90 -17.07
C GLY A 42 10.58 13.30 -15.59
N VAL A 43 10.11 12.39 -14.74
CA VAL A 43 9.95 12.60 -13.30
C VAL A 43 11.20 12.11 -12.57
N ALA A 44 11.88 13.02 -11.86
CA ALA A 44 13.00 12.66 -11.01
C ALA A 44 12.52 11.79 -9.83
N THR A 45 13.23 10.69 -9.57
CA THR A 45 12.92 9.80 -8.45
C THR A 45 14.18 9.50 -7.66
N GLU A 46 14.03 9.44 -6.36
CA GLU A 46 15.08 9.03 -5.42
C GLU A 46 14.58 7.85 -4.60
N PHE A 47 15.51 6.95 -4.28
CA PHE A 47 15.25 5.81 -3.39
C PHE A 47 15.45 6.23 -1.94
N LEU A 48 14.50 5.90 -1.08
CA LEU A 48 14.62 6.15 0.37
C LEU A 48 14.01 5.00 1.18
N TYR A 49 14.65 4.64 2.30
CA TYR A 49 14.08 3.68 3.23
C TYR A 49 13.08 4.34 4.19
N ILE A 50 12.02 3.62 4.59
CA ILE A 50 10.99 4.12 5.52
C ILE A 50 11.58 4.53 6.87
N GLU A 51 12.59 3.80 7.33
CA GLU A 51 13.31 4.06 8.59
C GLU A 51 14.24 5.26 8.50
N ASP A 52 14.62 5.67 7.29
CA ASP A 52 15.51 6.81 7.04
C ASP A 52 14.73 8.12 6.88
N ILE A 53 13.39 8.08 6.99
CA ILE A 53 12.56 9.27 6.83
C ILE A 53 12.58 10.08 8.10
N GLY A 54 13.11 11.29 7.94
CA GLY A 54 13.14 12.29 8.99
C GLY A 54 11.80 12.99 9.17
N LEU A 55 11.69 13.66 10.30
CA LEU A 55 10.61 14.59 10.59
C LEU A 55 11.24 15.98 10.80
N GLY A 56 11.03 16.88 9.85
CA GLY A 56 11.47 18.26 9.94
C GLY A 56 10.73 19.04 11.03
N GLU A 57 11.26 20.20 11.39
CA GLU A 57 10.75 21.04 12.50
C GLU A 57 9.28 21.44 12.36
N LYS A 58 8.77 21.50 11.13
CA LYS A 58 7.38 21.86 10.80
C LYS A 58 6.46 20.65 10.64
N GLY A 59 6.90 19.45 11.02
CA GLY A 59 6.14 18.21 10.87
C GLY A 59 6.18 17.60 9.47
N GLN A 60 7.00 18.15 8.57
CA GLN A 60 7.19 17.68 7.20
C GLN A 60 8.11 16.46 7.17
N PHE A 61 7.89 15.53 6.24
CA PHE A 61 8.83 14.42 6.04
C PHE A 61 10.04 14.88 5.25
N THR A 62 11.21 14.40 5.64
CA THR A 62 12.49 14.73 5.01
C THR A 62 13.27 13.47 4.63
N ASP A 63 14.15 13.61 3.63
CA ASP A 63 15.15 12.58 3.30
C ASP A 63 16.39 12.68 4.20
N VAL A 64 17.41 11.86 3.91
CA VAL A 64 18.67 11.81 4.68
C VAL A 64 19.55 13.06 4.48
N GLN A 65 19.16 13.98 3.60
CA GLN A 65 19.81 15.27 3.36
C GLN A 65 18.90 16.43 3.79
N ASP A 66 17.91 16.16 4.65
CA ASP A 66 16.94 17.11 5.18
C ASP A 66 16.11 17.84 4.10
N GLN A 67 15.99 17.26 2.90
CA GLN A 67 15.14 17.81 1.85
C GLN A 67 13.69 17.37 2.08
N VAL A 68 12.76 18.33 1.97
CA VAL A 68 11.33 18.06 2.16
C VAL A 68 10.79 17.15 1.06
N ILE A 69 10.13 16.08 1.48
CA ILE A 69 9.49 15.12 0.58
C ILE A 69 8.08 15.61 0.24
N GLY A 70 7.86 15.96 -1.02
CA GLY A 70 6.55 16.44 -1.49
C GLY A 70 5.66 15.36 -2.13
N ASN A 71 6.25 14.39 -2.84
CA ASN A 71 5.52 13.30 -3.50
C ASN A 71 6.17 11.97 -3.22
N LEU A 72 5.32 10.94 -3.16
CA LEU A 72 5.74 9.75 -2.47
C LEU A 72 5.01 8.51 -2.91
N PHE A 73 5.75 7.53 -3.41
CA PHE A 73 5.25 6.20 -3.66
C PHE A 73 5.78 5.17 -2.67
N LYS A 74 4.94 4.25 -2.22
CA LYS A 74 5.40 3.18 -1.32
C LYS A 74 4.81 1.81 -1.61
N LEU A 75 5.66 0.79 -1.45
CA LEU A 75 5.22 -0.61 -1.31
C LEU A 75 4.86 -0.97 0.14
N TYR A 76 5.19 -0.09 1.09
CA TYR A 76 4.87 -0.31 2.51
C TYR A 76 3.35 -0.19 2.74
N PRO A 77 2.69 -1.22 3.30
CA PRO A 77 1.24 -1.26 3.50
C PRO A 77 0.71 -0.06 4.28
N TRP A 78 -0.43 0.48 3.85
CA TRP A 78 -1.13 1.51 4.62
C TRP A 78 -1.60 0.99 5.97
N GLU A 79 -2.04 -0.27 6.03
CA GLU A 79 -2.54 -0.91 7.24
C GLU A 79 -1.48 -1.01 8.35
N TYR A 80 -0.20 -1.04 7.98
CA TYR A 80 0.90 -1.05 8.94
C TYR A 80 1.21 0.37 9.42
N MET A 81 1.38 1.32 8.49
CA MET A 81 1.60 2.73 8.84
C MET A 81 0.51 3.31 9.74
N LEU A 82 -0.75 2.98 9.46
CA LEU A 82 -1.90 3.47 10.23
C LEU A 82 -1.99 2.88 11.65
N ARG A 83 -1.25 1.80 11.95
CA ARG A 83 -1.20 1.17 13.28
C ARG A 83 0.01 1.62 14.10
N GLU A 84 0.96 2.29 13.48
CA GLU A 84 2.17 2.76 14.11
C GLU A 84 1.99 4.17 14.69
N VAL A 85 2.84 4.56 15.64
CA VAL A 85 2.86 5.92 16.21
C VAL A 85 3.10 6.99 15.13
N PHE A 86 3.79 6.59 14.05
CA PHE A 86 4.05 7.40 12.86
C PHE A 86 2.77 7.89 12.17
N SER A 87 1.63 7.20 12.36
CA SER A 87 0.33 7.60 11.80
C SER A 87 -0.08 9.03 12.16
N THR A 88 0.28 9.49 13.36
CA THR A 88 -0.06 10.83 13.87
C THR A 88 0.58 11.98 13.08
N LYS A 89 1.59 11.69 12.26
CA LYS A 89 2.33 12.68 11.47
C LYS A 89 1.95 12.71 9.99
N LEU A 90 1.12 11.76 9.54
CA LEU A 90 0.80 11.58 8.12
C LEU A 90 0.01 12.75 7.53
N GLU A 91 -0.87 13.36 8.33
CA GLU A 91 -1.70 14.50 7.89
C GLU A 91 -0.87 15.78 7.80
N ASP A 92 -0.05 16.06 8.81
CA ASP A 92 0.78 17.27 8.90
C ASP A 92 1.95 17.27 7.90
N ALA A 93 2.36 16.10 7.43
CA ALA A 93 3.54 15.97 6.56
C ALA A 93 3.39 16.65 5.19
N GLY A 94 2.16 16.95 4.73
CA GLY A 94 1.91 17.61 3.45
C GLY A 94 2.31 16.78 2.22
N VAL A 95 2.46 15.47 2.39
CA VAL A 95 2.92 14.54 1.36
C VAL A 95 1.77 14.14 0.42
N ARG A 96 2.04 14.15 -0.88
CA ARG A 96 1.16 13.54 -1.89
C ARG A 96 1.49 12.06 -2.07
N TRP A 97 0.62 11.21 -1.55
CA TRP A 97 0.82 9.76 -1.55
C TRP A 97 0.30 9.08 -2.81
N LEU A 98 1.14 8.22 -3.38
CA LEU A 98 0.82 7.26 -4.43
C LEU A 98 1.09 5.84 -3.88
N GLU A 99 0.10 5.04 -3.57
CA GLU A 99 -1.33 5.25 -3.67
C GLU A 99 -1.88 6.04 -2.46
N PRO A 100 -3.02 6.73 -2.61
CA PRO A 100 -3.61 7.52 -1.53
C PRO A 100 -4.12 6.66 -0.37
N ALA A 101 -4.24 7.26 0.82
CA ALA A 101 -4.61 6.57 2.06
C ALA A 101 -5.96 5.83 1.98
N TRP A 102 -6.96 6.41 1.30
CA TRP A 102 -8.28 5.80 1.13
C TRP A 102 -8.24 4.47 0.36
N LYS A 103 -7.16 4.18 -0.39
CA LYS A 103 -6.98 2.89 -1.05
C LYS A 103 -6.93 1.73 -0.06
N SER A 104 -6.53 1.99 1.19
CA SER A 104 -6.55 1.01 2.27
C SER A 104 -7.97 0.49 2.58
N ILE A 105 -8.99 1.33 2.40
CA ILE A 105 -10.39 0.97 2.63
C ILE A 105 -10.86 0.02 1.52
N ILE A 106 -10.63 0.39 0.25
CA ILE A 106 -11.11 -0.41 -0.90
C ILE A 106 -10.33 -1.71 -1.11
N SER A 107 -9.11 -1.79 -0.58
CA SER A 107 -8.28 -3.00 -0.65
C SER A 107 -8.57 -3.99 0.48
N ASN A 108 -9.42 -3.60 1.44
CA ASN A 108 -9.74 -4.41 2.60
C ASN A 108 -10.78 -5.50 2.26
N LYS A 109 -10.51 -6.75 2.64
CA LYS A 109 -11.43 -7.88 2.39
C LYS A 109 -12.75 -7.77 3.16
N ALA A 110 -12.80 -6.99 4.24
CA ALA A 110 -14.03 -6.67 4.95
C ALA A 110 -15.03 -5.90 4.07
N LEU A 111 -14.60 -5.35 2.94
CA LEU A 111 -15.49 -4.74 1.97
C LEU A 111 -16.33 -5.78 1.21
N LEU A 112 -15.86 -7.03 1.07
CA LEU A 112 -16.56 -8.05 0.27
C LEU A 112 -17.95 -8.40 0.82
N PRO A 113 -18.11 -8.72 2.14
CA PRO A 113 -19.44 -8.97 2.69
C PRO A 113 -20.39 -7.77 2.57
N LEU A 114 -19.86 -6.55 2.69
CA LEU A 114 -20.64 -5.32 2.55
C LEU A 114 -21.11 -5.14 1.09
N LEU A 115 -20.23 -5.35 0.11
CA LEU A 115 -20.58 -5.29 -1.30
C LEU A 115 -21.62 -6.36 -1.66
N TRP A 116 -21.48 -7.58 -1.14
CA TRP A 116 -22.45 -8.64 -1.36
C TRP A 116 -23.83 -8.31 -0.79
N LYS A 117 -23.88 -7.71 0.41
CA LYS A 117 -25.12 -7.25 1.04
C LYS A 117 -25.81 -6.14 0.23
N MET A 118 -25.02 -5.22 -0.34
CA MET A 118 -25.55 -4.09 -1.12
C MET A 118 -25.97 -4.49 -2.54
N PHE A 119 -25.26 -5.46 -3.15
CA PHE A 119 -25.47 -5.88 -4.54
C PHE A 119 -25.57 -7.41 -4.64
N PRO A 120 -26.65 -8.01 -4.07
CA PRO A 120 -26.82 -9.45 -4.08
C PRO A 120 -26.92 -9.98 -5.52
N ASN A 121 -26.31 -11.14 -5.77
CA ASN A 121 -26.29 -11.82 -7.08
C ASN A 121 -25.60 -11.05 -8.22
N HIS A 122 -24.79 -10.04 -7.91
CA HIS A 122 -23.98 -9.37 -8.93
C HIS A 122 -23.00 -10.37 -9.58
N PRO A 123 -22.89 -10.42 -10.92
CA PRO A 123 -22.15 -11.47 -11.64
C PRO A 123 -20.65 -11.53 -11.30
N ASN A 124 -20.06 -10.42 -10.86
CA ASN A 124 -18.65 -10.34 -10.47
C ASN A 124 -18.41 -10.46 -8.95
N LEU A 125 -19.46 -10.62 -8.14
CA LEU A 125 -19.33 -10.78 -6.69
C LEU A 125 -19.53 -12.24 -6.30
N LEU A 126 -18.65 -12.72 -5.43
CA LEU A 126 -18.84 -13.98 -4.73
C LEU A 126 -19.58 -13.72 -3.43
N ALA A 127 -20.48 -14.64 -3.09
CA ALA A 127 -21.18 -14.61 -1.83
C ALA A 127 -20.18 -14.65 -0.67
N SER A 128 -20.31 -13.70 0.25
CA SER A 128 -19.35 -13.51 1.34
C SER A 128 -20.04 -12.95 2.57
N TRP A 129 -19.55 -13.39 3.74
CA TRP A 129 -20.10 -13.08 5.05
C TRP A 129 -18.95 -12.91 6.04
N PHE A 130 -19.18 -12.17 7.13
CA PHE A 130 -18.29 -12.27 8.29
C PHE A 130 -18.52 -13.62 8.98
N SER A 131 -17.48 -14.15 9.64
CA SER A 131 -17.56 -15.45 10.32
C SER A 131 -18.56 -15.47 11.47
N GLU A 132 -18.89 -14.31 12.02
CA GLU A 132 -19.81 -14.12 13.13
C GLU A 132 -21.26 -13.91 12.65
N ASP A 133 -21.46 -13.66 11.36
CA ASP A 133 -22.78 -13.42 10.78
C ASP A 133 -23.48 -14.74 10.39
N ALA A 134 -24.80 -14.72 10.36
CA ALA A 134 -25.58 -15.80 9.79
C ALA A 134 -25.31 -15.92 8.28
N HIS A 135 -24.98 -17.13 7.84
CA HIS A 135 -24.75 -17.49 6.44
C HIS A 135 -25.40 -18.84 6.13
N PRO A 136 -25.75 -19.12 4.87
CA PRO A 136 -26.29 -20.43 4.49
C PRO A 136 -25.25 -21.54 4.76
N GLU A 137 -25.73 -22.79 4.85
CA GLU A 137 -24.83 -23.94 4.84
C GLU A 137 -24.09 -23.98 3.50
N MET A 138 -22.77 -24.18 3.57
CA MET A 138 -21.89 -24.19 2.41
C MET A 138 -21.04 -25.45 2.42
N GLU A 139 -21.10 -26.20 1.31
CA GLU A 139 -20.24 -27.37 1.11
C GLU A 139 -18.80 -26.97 0.83
N LYS A 140 -18.56 -25.82 0.19
CA LYS A 140 -17.22 -25.36 -0.18
C LYS A 140 -17.06 -23.86 -0.02
N TYR A 141 -16.06 -23.44 0.76
CA TYR A 141 -15.80 -22.01 1.00
C TYR A 141 -14.33 -21.74 1.34
N VAL A 142 -13.98 -20.45 1.35
CA VAL A 142 -12.62 -19.99 1.65
C VAL A 142 -12.66 -19.00 2.81
N ILE A 143 -11.94 -19.32 3.88
CA ILE A 143 -11.74 -18.42 5.02
C ILE A 143 -10.52 -17.54 4.72
N LYS A 144 -10.70 -16.22 4.77
CA LYS A 144 -9.64 -15.23 4.51
C LYS A 144 -9.54 -14.26 5.69
N PRO A 145 -8.36 -14.15 6.34
CA PRO A 145 -8.16 -13.11 7.34
C PRO A 145 -8.21 -11.72 6.71
N ILE A 146 -8.87 -10.79 7.41
CA ILE A 146 -9.11 -9.42 6.95
C ILE A 146 -7.78 -8.73 6.59
N PHE A 147 -6.78 -8.81 7.46
CA PHE A 147 -5.48 -8.15 7.31
C PHE A 147 -4.38 -9.04 6.70
N SER A 148 -4.72 -10.12 6.01
CA SER A 148 -3.73 -10.97 5.34
C SER A 148 -3.35 -10.45 3.94
N ARG A 149 -2.09 -10.63 3.55
CA ARG A 149 -1.56 -10.35 2.21
C ARG A 149 -0.99 -11.62 1.58
N GLU A 150 -0.89 -11.63 0.25
CA GLU A 150 -0.19 -12.67 -0.53
C GLU A 150 -0.70 -14.11 -0.27
N GLY A 151 -1.99 -14.26 0.03
CA GLY A 151 -2.60 -15.58 0.28
C GLY A 151 -2.21 -16.24 1.61
N ALA A 152 -1.55 -15.50 2.52
CA ALA A 152 -1.21 -16.03 3.83
C ALA A 152 -2.47 -16.38 4.63
N ASN A 153 -2.43 -17.48 5.37
CA ASN A 153 -3.48 -17.87 6.32
C ASN A 153 -4.88 -18.00 5.69
N VAL A 154 -4.95 -18.26 4.38
CA VAL A 154 -6.19 -18.60 3.69
C VAL A 154 -6.46 -20.09 3.89
N SER A 155 -7.66 -20.45 4.32
CA SER A 155 -8.08 -21.86 4.47
C SER A 155 -9.19 -22.18 3.48
N ILE A 156 -9.06 -23.29 2.78
CA ILE A 156 -10.08 -23.83 1.88
C ILE A 156 -10.78 -24.96 2.62
N VAL A 157 -12.09 -24.85 2.76
CA VAL A 157 -12.94 -25.83 3.45
C VAL A 157 -13.84 -26.50 2.43
N GLU A 158 -13.88 -27.83 2.46
CA GLU A 158 -14.82 -28.66 1.71
C GLU A 158 -15.47 -29.67 2.66
N ASN A 159 -16.80 -29.74 2.68
CA ASN A 159 -17.60 -30.62 3.53
C ASN A 159 -17.16 -30.58 5.00
N GLY A 160 -16.93 -29.37 5.52
CA GLY A 160 -16.46 -29.11 6.88
C GLY A 160 -14.99 -29.48 7.16
N LYS A 161 -14.23 -29.96 6.17
CA LYS A 161 -12.81 -30.32 6.31
C LYS A 161 -11.93 -29.29 5.61
N VAL A 162 -10.85 -28.88 6.27
CA VAL A 162 -9.84 -28.01 5.65
C VAL A 162 -9.03 -28.85 4.65
N VAL A 163 -9.18 -28.58 3.36
CA VAL A 163 -8.51 -29.30 2.26
C VAL A 163 -7.27 -28.56 1.74
N GLY A 164 -7.08 -27.30 2.12
CA GLY A 164 -5.91 -26.52 1.77
C GLY A 164 -5.69 -25.34 2.70
N SER A 165 -4.44 -24.98 2.96
CA SER A 165 -4.08 -23.78 3.73
C SER A 165 -2.88 -23.06 3.11
N GLY A 166 -2.97 -21.73 3.02
CA GLY A 166 -1.87 -20.86 2.61
C GLY A 166 -0.88 -20.68 3.75
N ARG A 167 0.28 -21.34 3.69
CA ARG A 167 1.33 -21.21 4.72
C ARG A 167 2.05 -19.85 4.62
N ARG A 168 1.96 -19.04 5.68
CA ARG A 168 3.10 -18.27 6.20
C ARG A 168 3.08 -18.30 7.73
N PRO A 169 4.21 -18.59 8.41
CA PRO A 169 4.29 -18.38 9.83
C PRO A 169 4.18 -16.88 10.11
N VAL A 170 3.38 -16.52 11.11
CA VAL A 170 3.42 -15.18 11.72
C VAL A 170 4.81 -15.06 12.35
N ARG A 171 5.64 -14.14 11.85
CA ARG A 171 6.82 -13.64 12.59
C ARG A 171 6.38 -12.46 13.42
#